data_AF-A0A3N9NR52-F1
#
_entry.id   AF-A0A3N9NR52-F1
#
_cell.length_a   1.000
_cell.length_b   1.000
_cell.length_c   1.000
_cell.angle_alpha   90.00
_cell.angle_beta   90.00
_cell.angle_gamma   90.00
#
_symmetry.space_group_name_H-M   'P 1'
#
loop_
_entity.id
_entity.type
_entity.pdbx_description
1 polymer ?
#
loop_
_entity_poly.entity_id
_entity_poly.type
_entity_poly.pdbx_seq_one_letter_code
_entity_poly.pdbx_strand_id
1 'polypeptide(L)'
;EGFEDIVLSIKSSNTRVMVHTVRLLVAAMEQEGMQFPLHLGVTEAGSGEDGRLKSAAGIGALLADGIGDTIRVSLTEPPENEIPVAAKLVEIFSKRVEHGEIKTVPIKHYNPFEYRKRRSHEVLNIGGEQPAAVVADLRGRIPENLGDEMPEVVICNESELDRLPENWENVTKVVPNQGTIKNSYRVFPLFEIDEKWDECQGPAFVNCSYADFTPGIIAKLESKQDVVLLLESGHQNPTAEMRAFFMAMQNASLTHPVIVSRNYHQSSDENFQLESAADTGLLFLDGYGDGICLSGNVQSVSLLTSTSFGILQATRVRFSKTEYISCPGCGRTLFDLQTTTATVREQTGHLKG
;
A
#
# COMPACT_ATOMS: atom_id res chain seq x y z
N GLU A 1 -8.37 -39.86 16.69
CA GLU A 1 -9.76 -39.42 16.88
C GLU A 1 -10.54 -39.20 15.57
N GLY A 2 -9.93 -39.25 14.37
CA GLY A 2 -10.66 -39.43 13.09
C GLY A 2 -11.73 -38.37 12.77
N PHE A 3 -11.64 -37.17 13.35
CA PHE A 3 -12.58 -36.08 13.16
C PHE A 3 -12.04 -35.12 12.10
N GLU A 4 -12.76 -34.96 10.99
CA GLU A 4 -12.30 -34.21 9.81
C GLU A 4 -13.10 -32.91 9.57
N ASP A 5 -14.19 -32.67 10.32
CA ASP A 5 -15.03 -31.46 10.22
C ASP A 5 -14.38 -30.26 10.93
N ILE A 6 -13.23 -29.83 10.42
CA ILE A 6 -12.36 -28.82 11.03
C ILE A 6 -12.21 -27.61 10.09
N VAL A 7 -12.36 -26.41 10.65
CA VAL A 7 -11.95 -25.14 10.02
C VAL A 7 -10.90 -24.50 10.91
N LEU A 8 -9.79 -24.06 10.32
CA LEU A 8 -8.69 -23.43 11.06
C LEU A 8 -8.75 -21.91 10.95
N SER A 9 -8.34 -21.22 12.01
CA SER A 9 -8.14 -19.77 11.97
C SER A 9 -6.96 -19.39 12.86
N ILE A 10 -6.09 -18.52 12.35
CA ILE A 10 -5.04 -17.87 13.13
C ILE A 10 -5.17 -16.37 12.89
N LYS A 11 -5.56 -15.65 13.93
CA LYS A 11 -5.85 -14.22 13.86
C LYS A 11 -4.87 -13.43 14.70
N SER A 12 -4.53 -12.23 14.23
CA SER A 12 -3.74 -11.26 14.98
C SER A 12 -4.25 -9.86 14.66
N SER A 13 -4.14 -8.94 15.62
CA SER A 13 -4.32 -7.51 15.39
C SER A 13 -3.09 -6.86 14.75
N ASN A 14 -2.02 -7.62 14.55
CA ASN A 14 -0.89 -7.24 13.72
C ASN A 14 -0.99 -7.96 12.37
N THR A 15 -1.29 -7.21 11.31
CA THR A 15 -1.47 -7.70 9.93
C THR A 15 -0.23 -8.45 9.42
N ARG A 16 0.98 -7.95 9.70
CA ARG A 16 2.23 -8.62 9.33
C ARG A 16 2.35 -10.00 9.97
N VAL A 17 2.09 -10.10 11.27
CA VAL A 17 2.11 -11.37 11.99
C VAL A 17 1.04 -12.32 11.45
N MET A 18 -0.19 -11.83 11.24
CA MET A 18 -1.29 -12.64 10.70
C MET A 18 -0.92 -13.24 9.34
N VAL A 19 -0.50 -12.40 8.38
CA VAL A 19 -0.22 -12.84 7.01
C VAL A 19 0.90 -13.88 6.98
N HIS A 20 2.01 -13.62 7.67
CA HIS A 20 3.15 -14.55 7.70
C HIS A 20 2.82 -15.85 8.41
N THR A 21 2.04 -15.80 9.50
CA THR A 21 1.64 -17.01 10.24
C THR A 21 0.66 -17.86 9.44
N VAL A 22 -0.29 -17.25 8.73
CA VAL A 22 -1.22 -18.01 7.88
C VAL A 22 -0.49 -18.66 6.71
N ARG A 23 0.46 -17.96 6.07
CA ARG A 23 1.30 -18.57 5.03
C ARG A 23 2.13 -19.74 5.56
N LEU A 24 2.70 -19.61 6.75
CA LEU A 24 3.42 -20.70 7.43
C LEU A 24 2.49 -21.88 7.73
N LEU A 25 1.26 -21.62 8.17
CA LEU A 25 0.26 -22.67 8.39
C LEU A 25 -0.06 -23.41 7.08
N VAL A 26 -0.30 -22.70 5.98
CA VAL A 26 -0.53 -23.31 4.66
C VAL A 26 0.65 -24.20 4.25
N ALA A 27 1.87 -23.68 4.34
CA ALA A 27 3.07 -24.45 3.99
C ALA A 27 3.26 -25.70 4.88
N ALA A 28 2.96 -25.60 6.18
CA ALA A 28 3.01 -26.73 7.10
C ALA A 28 1.92 -27.77 6.77
N MET A 29 0.69 -27.33 6.46
CA MET A 29 -0.38 -28.23 6.04
C MET A 29 -0.01 -28.97 4.75
N GLU A 30 0.55 -28.29 3.76
CA GLU A 30 1.01 -28.92 2.51
C GLU A 30 2.10 -29.98 2.77
N GLN A 31 3.07 -29.68 3.63
CA GLN A 31 4.14 -30.62 4.00
C GLN A 31 3.61 -31.88 4.72
N GLU A 32 2.58 -31.71 5.55
CA GLU A 32 1.93 -32.80 6.29
C GLU A 32 0.81 -33.48 5.48
N GLY A 33 0.55 -33.06 4.24
CA GLY A 33 -0.52 -33.59 3.41
C GLY A 33 -1.94 -33.31 3.96
N MET A 34 -2.11 -32.22 4.71
CA MET A 34 -3.37 -31.78 5.30
C MET A 34 -4.07 -30.75 4.42
N GLN A 35 -5.40 -30.77 4.42
CA GLN A 35 -6.24 -29.82 3.69
C GLN A 35 -7.43 -29.40 4.56
N PHE A 36 -7.28 -28.30 5.28
CA PHE A 36 -8.35 -27.73 6.10
C PHE A 36 -8.73 -26.34 5.59
N PRO A 37 -10.03 -26.02 5.51
CA PRO A 37 -10.48 -24.68 5.20
C PRO A 37 -9.96 -23.64 6.20
N LEU A 38 -9.64 -22.45 5.70
CA LEU A 38 -9.11 -21.33 6.46
C LEU A 38 -10.14 -20.23 6.62
N HIS A 39 -10.43 -19.88 7.87
CA HIS A 39 -11.20 -18.71 8.23
C HIS A 39 -10.29 -17.52 8.56
N LEU A 40 -10.29 -16.52 7.68
CA LEU A 40 -9.46 -15.33 7.80
C LEU A 40 -10.17 -14.21 8.55
N GLY A 41 -9.40 -13.44 9.30
CA GLY A 41 -9.86 -12.18 9.86
C GLY A 41 -8.77 -11.50 10.67
N VAL A 42 -8.63 -10.19 10.51
CA VAL A 42 -7.84 -9.36 11.41
C VAL A 42 -8.68 -9.15 12.67
N THR A 43 -8.17 -9.57 13.83
CA THR A 43 -8.88 -9.31 15.10
C THR A 43 -8.59 -7.91 15.59
N GLU A 44 -9.54 -7.29 16.28
CA GLU A 44 -9.38 -5.96 16.90
C GLU A 44 -8.86 -4.93 15.89
N ALA A 45 -9.52 -4.85 14.72
CA ALA A 45 -9.06 -3.98 13.64
C ALA A 45 -9.17 -2.49 14.01
N GLY A 46 -10.04 -2.15 14.95
CA GLY A 46 -10.39 -0.79 15.33
C GLY A 46 -11.73 -0.37 14.72
N SER A 47 -12.01 0.94 14.73
CA SER A 47 -13.23 1.53 14.18
C SER A 47 -12.93 2.47 13.01
N GLY A 48 -13.97 2.80 12.25
CA GLY A 48 -13.93 3.75 11.15
C GLY A 48 -13.03 3.30 10.01
N GLU A 49 -12.39 4.28 9.38
CA GLU A 49 -11.40 4.10 8.31
C GLU A 49 -10.27 3.17 8.74
N ASP A 50 -9.72 3.35 9.94
CA ASP A 50 -8.54 2.59 10.41
C ASP A 50 -8.82 1.08 10.45
N GLY A 51 -9.98 0.69 10.98
CA GLY A 51 -10.40 -0.71 11.03
C GLY A 51 -10.63 -1.31 9.63
N ARG A 52 -11.18 -0.52 8.71
CA ARG A 52 -11.43 -0.92 7.32
C ARG A 52 -10.12 -1.09 6.55
N LEU A 53 -9.22 -0.11 6.58
CA LEU A 53 -7.89 -0.18 5.94
C LEU A 53 -7.06 -1.35 6.46
N LYS A 54 -7.06 -1.55 7.78
CA LYS A 54 -6.31 -2.65 8.42
C LYS A 54 -6.87 -4.03 8.05
N SER A 55 -8.19 -4.17 8.01
CA SER A 55 -8.83 -5.39 7.56
C SER A 55 -8.56 -5.66 6.08
N ALA A 56 -8.66 -4.64 5.23
CA ALA A 56 -8.40 -4.73 3.80
C ALA A 56 -6.94 -5.11 3.49
N ALA A 57 -5.97 -4.47 4.16
CA ALA A 57 -4.56 -4.79 4.00
C ALA A 57 -4.23 -6.22 4.45
N GLY A 58 -4.73 -6.67 5.61
CA GLY A 58 -4.42 -7.99 6.16
C GLY A 58 -5.15 -9.15 5.46
N ILE A 59 -6.47 -9.03 5.26
CA ILE A 59 -7.28 -10.06 4.58
C ILE A 59 -6.96 -10.05 3.09
N GLY A 60 -6.88 -8.85 2.47
CA GLY A 60 -6.58 -8.71 1.05
C GLY A 60 -5.21 -9.27 0.67
N ALA A 61 -4.21 -9.15 1.54
CA ALA A 61 -2.92 -9.80 1.37
C ALA A 61 -3.01 -11.33 1.15
N LEU A 62 -3.82 -12.02 1.96
CA LEU A 62 -3.99 -13.47 1.87
C LEU A 62 -4.90 -13.86 0.70
N LEU A 63 -5.97 -13.11 0.44
CA LEU A 63 -6.83 -13.33 -0.73
C LEU A 63 -6.05 -13.16 -2.04
N ALA A 64 -5.14 -12.19 -2.11
CA ALA A 64 -4.23 -11.99 -3.24
C ALA A 64 -3.29 -13.18 -3.47
N ASP A 65 -2.91 -13.89 -2.41
CA ASP A 65 -2.13 -15.12 -2.47
C ASP A 65 -2.98 -16.36 -2.79
N GLY A 66 -4.31 -16.20 -2.94
CA GLY A 66 -5.25 -17.32 -3.14
C GLY A 66 -5.57 -18.10 -1.87
N ILE A 67 -5.32 -17.51 -0.69
CA ILE A 67 -5.52 -18.14 0.61
C ILE A 67 -6.81 -17.60 1.25
N GLY A 68 -7.68 -18.51 1.71
CA GLY A 68 -8.86 -18.22 2.52
C GLY A 68 -10.17 -18.75 1.93
N ASP A 69 -10.93 -19.47 2.74
CA ASP A 69 -12.20 -20.10 2.34
C ASP A 69 -13.41 -19.35 2.90
N THR A 70 -13.21 -18.65 4.01
CA THR A 70 -14.20 -17.75 4.60
C THR A 70 -13.48 -16.58 5.27
N ILE A 71 -14.12 -15.40 5.29
CA ILE A 71 -13.56 -14.21 5.90
C ILE A 71 -14.52 -13.61 6.92
N ARG A 72 -13.98 -12.96 7.93
CA ARG A 72 -14.71 -12.04 8.80
C ARG A 72 -13.87 -10.77 9.04
N VAL A 73 -14.50 -9.63 8.80
CA VAL A 73 -14.00 -8.31 9.21
C VAL A 73 -14.39 -8.12 10.68
N SER A 74 -13.52 -7.57 11.53
CA SER A 74 -13.80 -7.40 12.97
C SER A 74 -13.64 -5.94 13.38
N LEU A 75 -14.70 -5.15 13.22
CA LEU A 75 -14.72 -3.72 13.51
C LEU A 75 -15.22 -3.45 14.95
N THR A 76 -14.71 -2.42 15.60
CA THR A 76 -15.28 -1.88 16.84
C THR A 76 -16.51 -1.02 16.54
N GLU A 77 -17.48 -1.61 15.85
CA GLU A 77 -18.71 -1.00 15.33
C GLU A 77 -19.87 -2.01 15.42
N PRO A 78 -21.13 -1.62 15.18
CA PRO A 78 -22.21 -2.58 15.03
C PRO A 78 -21.91 -3.65 13.96
N PRO A 79 -22.21 -4.93 14.22
CA PRO A 79 -21.80 -6.06 13.37
C PRO A 79 -22.36 -5.97 11.93
N GLU A 80 -23.49 -5.30 11.73
CA GLU A 80 -24.05 -5.01 10.40
C GLU A 80 -23.09 -4.22 9.50
N ASN A 81 -22.15 -3.47 10.08
CA ASN A 81 -21.13 -2.73 9.34
C ASN A 81 -19.95 -3.63 8.90
N GLU A 82 -19.79 -4.84 9.45
CA GLU A 82 -18.72 -5.77 9.06
C GLU A 82 -18.99 -6.39 7.67
N ILE A 83 -20.26 -6.69 7.37
CA ILE A 83 -20.67 -7.45 6.18
C ILE A 83 -20.39 -6.70 4.87
N PRO A 84 -20.74 -5.40 4.70
CA PRO A 84 -20.44 -4.67 3.48
C PRO A 84 -18.95 -4.64 3.14
N VAL A 85 -18.09 -4.49 4.16
CA VAL A 85 -16.64 -4.49 4.00
C VAL A 85 -16.15 -5.86 3.53
N ALA A 86 -16.61 -6.95 4.16
CA ALA A 86 -16.25 -8.31 3.77
C ALA A 86 -16.68 -8.61 2.32
N ALA A 87 -17.93 -8.28 1.97
CA ALA A 87 -18.45 -8.48 0.62
C ALA A 87 -17.64 -7.72 -0.43
N LYS A 88 -17.23 -6.48 -0.11
CA LYS A 88 -16.41 -5.67 -1.01
C LYS A 88 -15.03 -6.27 -1.26
N LEU A 89 -14.38 -6.78 -0.22
CA LEU A 89 -13.08 -7.47 -0.37
C LEU A 89 -13.20 -8.69 -1.30
N VAL A 90 -14.23 -9.52 -1.11
CA VAL A 90 -14.48 -10.67 -1.98
C VAL A 90 -14.72 -10.22 -3.43
N GLU A 91 -15.50 -9.15 -3.64
CA GLU A 91 -15.77 -8.59 -4.97
C GLU A 91 -14.46 -8.17 -5.69
N ILE A 92 -13.55 -7.49 -4.98
CA ILE A 92 -12.27 -7.01 -5.52
C ILE A 92 -11.43 -8.17 -6.05
N PHE A 93 -11.30 -9.26 -5.30
CA PHE A 93 -10.45 -10.40 -5.68
C PHE A 93 -11.12 -11.34 -6.68
N SER A 94 -12.46 -11.47 -6.63
CA SER A 94 -13.21 -12.27 -7.61
C SER A 94 -13.03 -11.75 -9.03
N LYS A 95 -12.86 -10.43 -9.19
CA LYS A 95 -12.57 -9.79 -10.48
C LYS A 95 -11.18 -10.13 -11.04
N ARG A 96 -10.30 -10.83 -10.32
CA ARG A 96 -8.94 -11.13 -10.75
C ARG A 96 -8.76 -12.55 -11.29
N VAL A 97 -9.74 -13.44 -11.10
CA VAL A 97 -9.60 -14.88 -11.38
C VAL A 97 -9.18 -15.16 -12.83
N GLU A 98 -9.65 -14.36 -13.79
CA GLU A 98 -9.39 -14.53 -15.23
C GLU A 98 -8.40 -13.48 -15.79
N HIS A 99 -7.48 -13.00 -14.95
CA HIS A 99 -6.49 -12.03 -15.40
C HIS A 99 -5.55 -12.59 -16.48
N GLY A 100 -5.00 -11.71 -17.32
CA GLY A 100 -3.99 -12.07 -18.32
C GLY A 100 -2.73 -12.67 -17.71
N GLU A 101 -1.90 -13.31 -18.53
CA GLU A 101 -0.65 -13.91 -18.04
C GLU A 101 0.32 -12.85 -17.53
N ILE A 102 0.83 -13.05 -16.30
CA ILE A 102 1.92 -12.24 -15.75
C ILE A 102 3.21 -13.03 -15.92
N LYS A 103 4.20 -12.44 -16.60
CA LYS A 103 5.49 -13.08 -16.85
C LYS A 103 6.14 -13.54 -15.54
N THR A 104 6.39 -14.84 -15.43
CA THR A 104 6.95 -15.46 -14.23
C THR A 104 8.35 -14.95 -13.91
N VAL A 105 8.64 -14.77 -12.62
CA VAL A 105 9.95 -14.37 -12.12
C VAL A 105 10.50 -15.44 -11.18
N PRO A 106 11.77 -15.86 -11.33
CA PRO A 106 12.40 -16.79 -10.39
C PRO A 106 12.43 -16.22 -8.96
N ILE A 107 11.96 -17.00 -7.98
CA ILE A 107 11.97 -16.63 -6.57
C ILE A 107 13.36 -16.93 -5.98
N LYS A 108 14.28 -15.95 -5.98
CA LYS A 108 15.63 -16.12 -5.41
C LYS A 108 15.85 -15.43 -4.07
N HIS A 109 15.16 -14.30 -3.84
CA HIS A 109 15.42 -13.40 -2.71
C HIS A 109 14.19 -13.12 -1.84
N TYR A 110 13.02 -13.62 -2.24
CA TYR A 110 11.77 -13.41 -1.53
C TYR A 110 11.51 -14.56 -0.53
N ASN A 111 11.10 -14.21 0.68
CA ASN A 111 10.61 -15.15 1.68
C ASN A 111 9.18 -14.74 2.10
N PRO A 112 8.15 -15.57 1.84
CA PRO A 112 6.77 -15.23 2.18
C PRO A 112 6.47 -15.34 3.69
N PHE A 113 7.36 -15.95 4.48
CA PHE A 113 7.12 -16.32 5.88
C PHE A 113 7.72 -15.34 6.91
N GLU A 114 8.50 -14.36 6.46
CA GLU A 114 9.12 -13.37 7.34
C GLU A 114 9.16 -12.00 6.65
N TYR A 115 9.09 -10.94 7.46
CA TYR A 115 9.24 -9.59 6.95
C TYR A 115 10.70 -9.26 6.70
N ARG A 116 11.05 -8.90 5.46
CA ARG A 116 12.34 -8.30 5.12
C ARG A 116 12.11 -7.11 4.22
N LYS A 117 12.37 -5.90 4.74
CA LYS A 117 12.36 -4.69 3.91
C LYS A 117 13.36 -4.88 2.76
N ARG A 118 12.91 -4.70 1.53
CA ARG A 118 13.77 -4.69 0.35
C ARG A 118 14.81 -3.59 0.53
N ARG A 119 16.08 -3.92 0.28
CA ARG A 119 17.14 -2.94 0.28
C ARG A 119 16.97 -1.98 -0.90
N SER A 120 16.90 -0.69 -0.60
CA SER A 120 16.97 0.41 -1.56
C SER A 120 18.11 1.36 -1.17
N HIS A 121 18.66 2.09 -2.14
CA HIS A 121 19.52 3.24 -1.86
C HIS A 121 18.68 4.51 -1.77
N GLU A 122 19.23 5.54 -1.15
CA GLU A 122 18.55 6.82 -0.97
C GLU A 122 18.67 7.69 -2.23
N VAL A 123 17.54 8.21 -2.70
CA VAL A 123 17.48 9.30 -3.68
C VAL A 123 16.57 10.37 -3.09
N LEU A 124 17.13 11.57 -2.86
CA LEU A 124 16.45 12.65 -2.14
C LEU A 124 15.99 12.18 -0.74
N ASN A 125 14.69 12.19 -0.47
CA ASN A 125 14.08 11.76 0.78
C ASN A 125 13.34 10.42 0.64
N ILE A 126 13.76 9.56 -0.29
CA ILE A 126 13.08 8.30 -0.63
C ILE A 126 14.09 7.15 -0.68
N GLY A 127 13.73 6.01 -0.08
CA GLY A 127 14.57 4.82 -0.01
C GLY A 127 15.57 4.82 1.14
N GLY A 128 16.41 3.79 1.20
CA GLY A 128 17.38 3.61 2.28
C GLY A 128 16.70 3.47 3.65
N GLU A 129 17.18 4.25 4.62
CA GLU A 129 16.65 4.28 5.99
C GLU A 129 15.48 5.25 6.16
N GLN A 130 15.07 5.96 5.10
CA GLN A 130 13.93 6.86 5.16
C GLN A 130 12.63 6.07 5.40
N PRO A 131 11.66 6.65 6.14
CA PRO A 131 10.30 6.14 6.18
C PRO A 131 9.71 6.06 4.77
N ALA A 132 8.77 5.14 4.55
CA ALA A 132 8.07 5.07 3.27
C ALA A 132 7.37 6.43 2.98
N ALA A 133 7.68 7.00 1.82
CA ALA A 133 7.21 8.32 1.41
C ALA A 133 5.73 8.27 1.01
N VAL A 134 4.96 9.27 1.45
CA VAL A 134 3.62 9.54 0.95
C VAL A 134 3.72 10.55 -0.18
N VAL A 135 3.16 10.21 -1.33
CA VAL A 135 3.20 11.00 -2.55
C VAL A 135 1.79 11.43 -2.93
N ALA A 136 1.55 12.74 -2.95
CA ALA A 136 0.27 13.30 -3.39
C ALA A 136 0.34 13.67 -4.88
N ASP A 137 -0.39 12.97 -5.74
CA ASP A 137 -0.55 13.37 -7.13
C ASP A 137 -1.72 14.35 -7.28
N LEU A 138 -1.42 15.63 -7.51
CA LEU A 138 -2.36 16.74 -7.56
C LEU A 138 -2.53 17.32 -8.96
N ARG A 139 -1.96 16.69 -10.00
CA ARG A 139 -2.04 17.20 -11.38
C ARG A 139 -3.48 17.50 -11.78
N GLY A 140 -3.75 18.76 -12.13
CA GLY A 140 -5.07 19.22 -12.58
C GLY A 140 -6.13 19.29 -11.49
N ARG A 141 -5.76 19.10 -10.22
CA ARG A 141 -6.71 18.99 -9.09
C ARG A 141 -6.21 19.61 -7.79
N ILE A 142 -5.40 20.67 -7.84
CA ILE A 142 -5.01 21.40 -6.61
C ILE A 142 -6.24 22.10 -6.02
N PRO A 143 -6.76 21.65 -4.84
CA PRO A 143 -7.88 22.31 -4.17
C PRO A 143 -7.43 23.63 -3.53
N GLU A 144 -8.39 24.48 -3.16
CA GLU A 144 -8.10 25.73 -2.45
C GLU A 144 -7.57 25.50 -1.02
N ASN A 145 -7.92 24.36 -0.41
CA ASN A 145 -7.45 23.97 0.92
C ASN A 145 -6.89 22.53 0.86
N LEU A 146 -5.59 22.40 1.11
CA LEU A 146 -4.85 21.15 1.08
C LEU A 146 -4.76 20.43 2.44
N GLY A 147 -5.30 21.03 3.50
CA GLY A 147 -5.21 20.52 4.86
C GLY A 147 -3.81 20.63 5.47
N ASP A 148 -3.66 20.11 6.69
CA ASP A 148 -2.41 20.19 7.46
C ASP A 148 -1.46 19.00 7.23
N GLU A 149 -1.95 17.90 6.64
CA GLU A 149 -1.12 16.72 6.36
C GLU A 149 -0.19 16.98 5.17
N MET A 150 1.10 17.07 5.43
CA MET A 150 2.12 17.34 4.43
C MET A 150 2.70 16.02 3.87
N PRO A 151 2.63 15.78 2.55
CA PRO A 151 3.28 14.63 1.93
C PRO A 151 4.79 14.85 1.82
N GLU A 152 5.57 13.78 1.62
CA GLU A 152 7.00 13.88 1.34
C GLU A 152 7.28 14.34 -0.09
N VAL A 153 6.37 14.02 -1.02
CA VAL A 153 6.46 14.35 -2.44
C VAL A 153 5.09 14.80 -2.95
N VAL A 154 5.07 15.81 -3.80
CA VAL A 154 3.88 16.22 -4.55
C VAL A 154 4.15 16.14 -6.05
N ILE A 155 3.24 15.52 -6.80
CA ILE A 155 3.25 15.55 -8.26
C ILE A 155 2.22 16.58 -8.72
N CYS A 156 2.61 17.57 -9.53
CA CYS A 156 1.71 18.60 -10.06
C CYS A 156 2.17 19.09 -11.43
N ASN A 157 1.36 19.87 -12.14
CA ASN A 157 1.83 20.53 -13.36
C ASN A 157 2.72 21.72 -13.01
N GLU A 158 3.66 22.07 -13.89
CA GLU A 158 4.54 23.23 -13.67
C GLU A 158 3.76 24.54 -13.46
N SER A 159 2.63 24.71 -14.15
CA SER A 159 1.73 25.86 -14.00
C SER A 159 1.02 25.93 -12.64
N GLU A 160 1.10 24.87 -11.84
CA GLU A 160 0.40 24.75 -10.56
C GLU A 160 1.34 24.90 -9.35
N LEU A 161 2.66 25.04 -9.57
CA LEU A 161 3.66 25.16 -8.49
C LEU A 161 3.36 26.34 -7.56
N ASP A 162 2.96 27.48 -8.10
CA ASP A 162 2.63 28.70 -7.33
C ASP A 162 1.33 28.56 -6.53
N ARG A 163 0.54 27.51 -6.75
CA ARG A 163 -0.70 27.21 -6.02
C ARG A 163 -0.47 26.29 -4.82
N LEU A 164 0.76 25.77 -4.65
CA LEU A 164 1.09 24.93 -3.50
C LEU A 164 1.22 25.78 -2.23
N PRO A 165 0.93 25.21 -1.04
CA PRO A 165 1.00 25.93 0.22
C PRO A 165 2.43 26.40 0.53
N GLU A 166 2.58 27.59 1.12
CA GLU A 166 3.90 28.14 1.47
C GLU A 166 4.66 27.23 2.46
N ASN A 167 3.95 26.58 3.39
CA ASN A 167 4.55 25.64 4.34
C ASN A 167 5.06 24.34 3.68
N TRP A 168 4.82 24.12 2.38
CA TRP A 168 5.34 22.99 1.61
C TRP A 168 6.70 23.29 0.95
N GLU A 169 7.43 24.33 1.38
CA GLU A 169 8.79 24.64 0.89
C GLU A 169 9.73 23.41 0.91
N ASN A 170 9.59 22.54 1.90
CA ASN A 170 10.41 21.34 2.10
C ASN A 170 9.78 20.05 1.55
N VAL A 171 8.68 20.13 0.80
CA VAL A 171 8.13 19.00 0.04
C VAL A 171 8.89 18.89 -1.28
N THR A 172 9.23 17.67 -1.69
CA THR A 172 9.82 17.43 -3.03
C THR A 172 8.72 17.60 -4.09
N LYS A 173 8.91 18.50 -5.07
CA LYS A 173 7.95 18.70 -6.15
C LYS A 173 8.41 17.94 -7.38
N VAL A 174 7.47 17.25 -8.01
CA VAL A 174 7.69 16.46 -9.20
C VAL A 174 6.74 16.96 -10.28
N VAL A 175 7.28 17.30 -11.46
CA VAL A 175 6.49 17.87 -12.56
C VAL A 175 6.73 17.08 -13.84
N PRO A 176 5.70 16.84 -14.68
CA PRO A 176 5.89 16.18 -15.98
C PRO A 176 6.98 16.84 -16.80
N ASN A 177 7.84 16.04 -17.43
CA ASN A 177 8.90 16.53 -18.28
C ASN A 177 8.34 17.26 -19.52
N GLN A 178 8.62 18.55 -19.64
CA GLN A 178 8.30 19.37 -20.83
C GLN A 178 9.55 20.01 -21.45
N GLY A 179 10.73 19.41 -21.22
CA GLY A 179 12.00 19.79 -21.83
C GLY A 179 12.82 20.82 -21.05
N THR A 180 12.24 21.92 -20.58
CA THR A 180 12.93 22.88 -19.69
C THR A 180 12.09 23.12 -18.45
N ILE A 181 12.48 22.47 -17.34
CA ILE A 181 11.89 22.78 -16.03
C ILE A 181 12.55 24.05 -15.52
N LYS A 182 11.76 25.03 -15.07
CA LYS A 182 12.31 26.19 -14.36
C LYS A 182 13.15 25.71 -13.19
N ASN A 183 14.44 25.97 -13.26
CA ASN A 183 15.41 25.57 -12.25
C ASN A 183 15.01 26.21 -10.91
N SER A 184 14.43 25.40 -10.03
CA SER A 184 13.84 25.85 -8.78
C SER A 184 14.11 24.82 -7.70
N TYR A 185 14.21 25.30 -6.46
CA TYR A 185 14.58 24.48 -5.32
C TYR A 185 13.62 23.29 -5.15
N ARG A 186 14.15 22.07 -5.18
CA ARG A 186 13.43 20.80 -5.00
C ARG A 186 12.31 20.52 -6.01
N VAL A 187 12.46 20.98 -7.26
CA VAL A 187 11.59 20.60 -8.38
C VAL A 187 12.33 19.64 -9.31
N PHE A 188 11.75 18.46 -9.56
CA PHE A 188 12.37 17.40 -10.36
C PHE A 188 11.44 16.92 -11.49
N PRO A 189 12.00 16.47 -12.63
CA PRO A 189 11.24 15.92 -13.74
C PRO A 189 10.63 14.56 -13.42
N LEU A 190 9.38 14.37 -13.82
CA LEU A 190 8.74 13.08 -14.05
C LEU A 190 8.82 12.73 -15.52
N PHE A 191 9.50 11.64 -15.83
CA PHE A 191 9.64 11.11 -17.17
C PHE A 191 8.74 9.89 -17.39
N GLU A 192 8.33 9.69 -18.63
CA GLU A 192 7.89 8.39 -19.11
C GLU A 192 9.10 7.48 -19.41
N ILE A 193 8.91 6.17 -19.34
CA ILE A 193 10.01 5.20 -19.37
C ILE A 193 10.85 5.23 -20.66
N ASP A 194 10.23 5.64 -21.77
CA ASP A 194 10.81 5.73 -23.10
C ASP A 194 11.53 7.06 -23.37
N GLU A 195 11.39 8.03 -22.47
CA GLU A 195 12.10 9.31 -22.54
C GLU A 195 13.59 9.17 -22.13
N LYS A 196 14.34 10.25 -22.34
CA LYS A 196 15.79 10.34 -22.07
C LYS A 196 16.12 10.69 -20.62
N TRP A 197 15.49 9.99 -19.67
CA TRP A 197 15.71 10.21 -18.24
C TRP A 197 17.14 9.83 -17.79
N ASP A 198 17.80 8.93 -18.51
CA ASP A 198 19.20 8.53 -18.28
C ASP A 198 20.21 9.63 -18.63
N GLU A 199 19.82 10.59 -19.48
CA GLU A 199 20.63 11.76 -19.84
C GLU A 199 20.35 12.97 -18.92
N CYS A 200 19.38 12.87 -18.01
CA CYS A 200 18.99 13.95 -17.10
C CYS A 200 20.08 14.26 -16.07
N GLN A 201 20.38 15.55 -15.88
CA GLN A 201 21.26 16.02 -14.83
C GLN A 201 20.52 16.01 -13.48
N GLY A 202 21.01 15.19 -12.55
CA GLY A 202 20.43 15.05 -11.21
C GLY A 202 19.25 14.08 -11.16
N PRO A 203 18.51 14.05 -10.03
CA PRO A 203 17.48 13.07 -9.77
C PRO A 203 16.35 13.07 -10.79
N ALA A 204 15.96 11.88 -11.26
CA ALA A 204 14.85 11.68 -12.17
C ALA A 204 13.76 10.81 -11.51
N PHE A 205 12.50 11.22 -11.66
CA PHE A 205 11.36 10.36 -11.39
C PHE A 205 10.92 9.73 -12.71
N VAL A 206 10.62 8.43 -12.72
CA VAL A 206 10.31 7.71 -13.97
C VAL A 206 9.08 6.82 -13.76
N ASN A 207 8.02 7.07 -14.53
CA ASN A 207 6.87 6.17 -14.63
C ASN A 207 7.31 4.87 -15.28
N CYS A 208 6.90 3.73 -14.71
CA CYS A 208 7.18 2.43 -15.29
C CYS A 208 6.14 1.39 -14.87
N SER A 209 6.06 0.32 -15.64
CA SER A 209 5.31 -0.89 -15.33
C SER A 209 6.22 -2.11 -15.33
N TYR A 210 5.69 -3.27 -14.96
CA TYR A 210 6.44 -4.52 -15.06
C TYR A 210 6.82 -4.87 -16.51
N ALA A 211 5.96 -4.55 -17.48
CA ALA A 211 6.22 -4.79 -18.89
C ALA A 211 7.45 -4.04 -19.41
N ASP A 212 7.75 -2.87 -18.82
CA ASP A 212 8.87 -2.02 -19.23
C ASP A 212 10.21 -2.52 -18.70
N PHE A 213 10.22 -3.47 -17.76
CA PHE A 213 11.42 -4.01 -17.13
C PHE A 213 12.21 -4.95 -18.06
N THR A 214 12.69 -4.38 -19.15
CA THR A 214 13.47 -5.01 -20.22
C THR A 214 14.97 -4.91 -19.96
N PRO A 215 15.82 -5.73 -20.62
CA PRO A 215 17.28 -5.62 -20.47
C PRO A 215 17.85 -4.23 -20.76
N GLY A 216 17.23 -3.48 -21.70
CA GLY A 216 17.65 -2.11 -22.00
C GLY A 216 17.39 -1.14 -20.86
N ILE A 217 16.20 -1.22 -20.23
CA ILE A 217 15.87 -0.40 -19.05
C ILE A 217 16.73 -0.78 -17.85
N ILE A 218 16.99 -2.08 -17.64
CA ILE A 218 17.91 -2.55 -16.60
C ILE A 218 19.29 -1.92 -16.78
N ALA A 219 19.85 -1.96 -18.00
CA ALA A 219 21.16 -1.37 -18.28
C ALA A 219 21.17 0.16 -18.03
N LYS A 220 20.09 0.87 -18.36
CA LYS A 220 19.96 2.30 -18.04
C LYS A 220 19.97 2.53 -16.52
N LEU A 221 19.20 1.75 -15.76
CA LEU A 221 19.16 1.84 -14.30
C LEU A 221 20.51 1.50 -13.65
N GLU A 222 21.25 0.54 -14.19
CA GLU A 222 22.62 0.26 -13.74
C GLU A 222 23.54 1.48 -13.93
N SER A 223 23.37 2.21 -15.05
CA SER A 223 24.19 3.38 -15.38
C SER A 223 23.83 4.66 -14.60
N LYS A 224 22.56 4.82 -14.18
CA LYS A 224 22.06 6.01 -13.48
C LYS A 224 21.40 5.63 -12.15
N GLN A 225 22.03 6.00 -11.05
CA GLN A 225 21.57 5.62 -9.70
C GLN A 225 20.58 6.63 -9.10
N ASP A 226 20.63 7.91 -9.47
CA ASP A 226 19.73 8.94 -8.98
C ASP A 226 18.36 8.90 -9.69
N VAL A 227 17.68 7.76 -9.60
CA VAL A 227 16.37 7.52 -10.19
C VAL A 227 15.39 6.99 -9.14
N VAL A 228 14.21 7.59 -9.09
CA VAL A 228 13.05 7.09 -8.33
C VAL A 228 12.04 6.53 -9.32
N LEU A 229 11.64 5.28 -9.13
CA LEU A 229 10.67 4.63 -10.00
C LEU A 229 9.25 4.83 -9.45
N LEU A 230 8.35 5.35 -10.27
CA LEU A 230 6.92 5.39 -10.02
C LEU A 230 6.30 4.16 -10.69
N LEU A 231 6.08 3.10 -9.91
CA LEU A 231 5.61 1.81 -10.42
C LEU A 231 4.08 1.82 -10.54
N GLU A 232 3.59 1.67 -11.76
CA GLU A 232 2.18 1.60 -12.11
C GLU A 232 1.82 0.22 -12.69
N SER A 233 0.52 -0.05 -12.78
CA SER A 233 0.01 -1.28 -13.38
C SER A 233 -1.33 -1.03 -14.06
N GLY A 234 -1.44 -1.40 -15.33
CA GLY A 234 -2.72 -1.48 -16.04
C GLY A 234 -3.38 -2.86 -15.93
N HIS A 235 -2.73 -3.80 -15.24
CA HIS A 235 -3.15 -5.21 -15.22
C HIS A 235 -4.35 -5.44 -14.29
N GLN A 236 -5.20 -6.40 -14.64
CA GLN A 236 -6.39 -6.76 -13.84
C GLN A 236 -6.02 -7.33 -12.46
N ASN A 237 -4.83 -7.92 -12.34
CA ASN A 237 -4.21 -8.29 -11.07
C ASN A 237 -2.95 -7.45 -10.84
N PRO A 238 -3.09 -6.19 -10.38
CA PRO A 238 -1.98 -5.26 -10.26
C PRO A 238 -1.01 -5.67 -9.14
N THR A 239 -1.55 -6.24 -8.05
CA THR A 239 -0.75 -6.69 -6.90
C THR A 239 0.27 -7.76 -7.30
N ALA A 240 -0.15 -8.77 -8.06
CA ALA A 240 0.75 -9.82 -8.53
C ALA A 240 1.78 -9.28 -9.54
N GLU A 241 1.38 -8.39 -10.44
CA GLU A 241 2.27 -7.80 -11.44
C GLU A 241 3.35 -6.93 -10.79
N MET A 242 2.97 -6.06 -9.85
CA MET A 242 3.91 -5.21 -9.11
C MET A 242 4.84 -6.04 -8.22
N ARG A 243 4.33 -7.11 -7.59
CA ARG A 243 5.18 -8.04 -6.83
C ARG A 243 6.22 -8.71 -7.74
N ALA A 244 5.83 -9.12 -8.96
CA ALA A 244 6.76 -9.67 -9.94
C ALA A 244 7.84 -8.66 -10.34
N PHE A 245 7.50 -7.39 -10.54
CA PHE A 245 8.47 -6.32 -10.78
C PHE A 245 9.51 -6.21 -9.65
N PHE A 246 9.09 -6.21 -8.38
CA PHE A 246 10.03 -6.19 -7.25
C PHE A 246 10.96 -7.40 -7.21
N MET A 247 10.42 -8.61 -7.46
CA MET A 247 11.25 -9.82 -7.56
C MET A 247 12.24 -9.73 -8.72
N ALA A 248 11.84 -9.16 -9.86
CA ALA A 248 12.70 -8.98 -11.02
C ALA A 248 13.82 -7.98 -10.74
N MET A 249 13.53 -6.86 -10.07
CA MET A 249 14.53 -5.91 -9.60
C MET A 249 15.54 -6.55 -8.65
N GLN A 250 15.08 -7.34 -7.67
CA GLN A 250 15.97 -8.04 -6.74
C GLN A 250 16.89 -9.02 -7.48
N ASN A 251 16.34 -9.78 -8.44
CA ASN A 251 17.13 -10.70 -9.27
C ASN A 251 18.17 -9.98 -10.13
N ALA A 252 17.91 -8.74 -10.53
CA ALA A 252 18.84 -7.85 -11.23
C ALA A 252 19.76 -7.06 -10.29
N SER A 253 19.68 -7.27 -8.97
CA SER A 253 20.44 -6.53 -7.95
C SER A 253 20.25 -5.00 -7.99
N LEU A 254 19.12 -4.52 -8.52
CA LEU A 254 18.79 -3.10 -8.55
C LEU A 254 18.23 -2.63 -7.21
N THR A 255 18.70 -1.47 -6.77
CA THR A 255 18.36 -0.91 -5.44
C THR A 255 17.68 0.45 -5.53
N HIS A 256 17.26 0.89 -6.73
CA HIS A 256 16.51 2.14 -6.90
C HIS A 256 15.26 2.16 -6.03
N PRO A 257 14.93 3.30 -5.39
CA PRO A 257 13.70 3.44 -4.64
C PRO A 257 12.49 3.35 -5.57
N VAL A 258 11.43 2.68 -5.10
CA VAL A 258 10.20 2.46 -5.86
C VAL A 258 9.01 2.97 -5.08
N ILE A 259 8.25 3.88 -5.66
CA ILE A 259 6.95 4.32 -5.17
C ILE A 259 5.88 3.46 -5.84
N VAL A 260 5.03 2.80 -5.05
CA VAL A 260 3.87 2.06 -5.55
C VAL A 260 2.78 3.08 -5.93
N SER A 261 2.49 3.22 -7.23
CA SER A 261 1.52 4.19 -7.75
C SER A 261 0.28 3.49 -8.32
N ARG A 262 -0.90 3.92 -7.85
CA ARG A 262 -2.18 3.36 -8.28
C ARG A 262 -3.21 4.47 -8.48
N ASN A 263 -3.95 4.35 -9.58
CA ASN A 263 -5.07 5.21 -9.92
C ASN A 263 -6.39 4.43 -9.86
N TYR A 264 -7.37 4.94 -9.12
CA TYR A 264 -8.63 4.28 -8.86
C TYR A 264 -9.82 5.08 -9.39
N HIS A 265 -10.78 4.37 -9.96
CA HIS A 265 -12.02 4.95 -10.49
C HIS A 265 -13.21 4.47 -9.66
N GLN A 266 -13.20 4.82 -8.37
CA GLN A 266 -14.26 4.43 -7.43
C GLN A 266 -15.29 5.53 -7.24
N SER A 267 -16.52 5.11 -6.92
CA SER A 267 -17.66 6.02 -6.72
C SER A 267 -17.82 6.51 -5.28
N SER A 268 -17.09 5.93 -4.32
CA SER A 268 -17.14 6.32 -2.91
C SER A 268 -15.76 6.25 -2.27
N ASP A 269 -15.57 7.11 -1.27
CA ASP A 269 -14.33 7.21 -0.47
C ASP A 269 -14.01 5.89 0.24
N GLU A 270 -15.02 5.22 0.80
CA GLU A 270 -14.85 3.92 1.46
C GLU A 270 -14.40 2.82 0.47
N ASN A 271 -14.96 2.78 -0.74
CA ASN A 271 -14.53 1.80 -1.75
C ASN A 271 -13.09 2.08 -2.21
N PHE A 272 -12.72 3.34 -2.38
CA PHE A 272 -11.36 3.76 -2.67
C PHE A 272 -10.39 3.29 -1.58
N GLN A 273 -10.71 3.52 -0.31
CA GLN A 273 -9.90 3.10 0.84
C GLN A 273 -9.73 1.57 0.89
N LEU A 274 -10.82 0.83 0.74
CA LEU A 274 -10.79 -0.64 0.78
C LEU A 274 -10.00 -1.24 -0.37
N GLU A 275 -10.25 -0.79 -1.61
CA GLU A 275 -9.56 -1.29 -2.78
C GLU A 275 -8.07 -0.93 -2.76
N SER A 276 -7.73 0.31 -2.41
CA SER A 276 -6.34 0.74 -2.36
C SER A 276 -5.54 0.01 -1.28
N ALA A 277 -6.13 -0.25 -0.11
CA ALA A 277 -5.51 -1.03 0.95
C ALA A 277 -5.35 -2.52 0.55
N ALA A 278 -6.36 -3.10 -0.09
CA ALA A 278 -6.30 -4.48 -0.58
C ALA A 278 -5.27 -4.67 -1.71
N ASP A 279 -5.16 -3.70 -2.63
CA ASP A 279 -4.24 -3.72 -3.77
C ASP A 279 -2.78 -3.60 -3.33
N THR A 280 -2.50 -2.61 -2.47
CA THR A 280 -1.13 -2.18 -2.17
C THR A 280 -0.59 -2.77 -0.87
N GLY A 281 -1.47 -3.11 0.08
CA GLY A 281 -1.09 -3.54 1.41
C GLY A 281 -0.17 -4.76 1.40
N LEU A 282 -0.40 -5.69 0.48
CA LEU A 282 0.42 -6.88 0.31
C LEU A 282 1.89 -6.58 0.00
N LEU A 283 2.14 -5.62 -0.89
CA LEU A 283 3.50 -5.24 -1.28
C LEU A 283 4.28 -4.74 -0.07
N PHE A 284 3.66 -3.88 0.73
CA PHE A 284 4.25 -3.38 1.97
C PHE A 284 4.41 -4.46 3.04
N LEU A 285 3.47 -5.42 3.15
CA LEU A 285 3.58 -6.56 4.07
C LEU A 285 4.69 -7.55 3.68
N ASP A 286 5.05 -7.60 2.40
CA ASP A 286 6.20 -8.32 1.88
C ASP A 286 7.52 -7.55 1.99
N GLY A 287 7.48 -6.30 2.49
CA GLY A 287 8.66 -5.44 2.61
C GLY A 287 9.06 -4.73 1.32
N TYR A 288 8.16 -4.67 0.34
CA TYR A 288 8.34 -3.88 -0.88
C TYR A 288 7.77 -2.47 -0.75
N GLY A 289 8.19 -1.60 -1.67
CA GLY A 289 7.78 -0.19 -1.72
C GLY A 289 8.58 0.72 -0.77
N ASP A 290 9.12 1.80 -1.32
CA ASP A 290 9.77 2.90 -0.61
C ASP A 290 8.86 4.13 -0.50
N GLY A 291 7.71 4.09 -1.16
CA GLY A 291 6.66 5.07 -1.04
C GLY A 291 5.35 4.57 -1.65
N ILE A 292 4.30 5.36 -1.46
CA ILE A 292 2.96 5.11 -1.96
C ILE A 292 2.43 6.38 -2.63
N CYS A 293 1.85 6.23 -3.82
CA CYS A 293 1.12 7.29 -4.51
C CYS A 293 -0.27 6.77 -4.87
N LEU A 294 -1.29 7.36 -4.25
CA LEU A 294 -2.68 7.02 -4.57
C LEU A 294 -3.32 8.20 -5.31
N SER A 295 -4.03 7.87 -6.37
CA SER A 295 -4.82 8.82 -7.14
C SER A 295 -6.19 8.24 -7.47
N GLY A 296 -7.16 9.11 -7.75
CA GLY A 296 -8.46 8.67 -8.22
C GLY A 296 -9.48 9.79 -8.31
N ASN A 297 -10.71 9.43 -8.65
CA ASN A 297 -11.88 10.32 -8.67
C ASN A 297 -12.43 10.55 -7.25
N VAL A 298 -11.55 10.83 -6.29
CA VAL A 298 -11.93 11.06 -4.89
C VAL A 298 -12.12 12.54 -4.60
N GLN A 299 -12.92 12.84 -3.57
CA GLN A 299 -13.42 14.18 -3.31
C GLN A 299 -12.38 15.13 -2.70
N SER A 300 -11.34 14.62 -2.01
CA SER A 300 -10.35 15.47 -1.35
C SER A 300 -8.93 14.92 -1.38
N VAL A 301 -7.94 15.82 -1.43
CA VAL A 301 -6.52 15.50 -1.30
C VAL A 301 -6.20 14.95 0.09
N SER A 302 -6.84 15.49 1.13
CA SER A 302 -6.67 15.01 2.49
C SER A 302 -7.01 13.53 2.62
N LEU A 303 -8.06 13.05 1.93
CA LEU A 303 -8.40 11.64 1.90
C LEU A 303 -7.33 10.77 1.24
N LEU A 304 -6.73 11.22 0.13
CA LEU A 304 -5.63 10.48 -0.53
C LEU A 304 -4.42 10.31 0.40
N THR A 305 -4.04 11.41 1.05
CA THR A 305 -2.91 11.46 1.97
C THR A 305 -3.19 10.64 3.23
N SER A 306 -4.36 10.80 3.86
CA SER A 306 -4.73 10.06 5.07
C SER A 306 -4.86 8.56 4.80
N THR A 307 -5.42 8.17 3.65
CA THR A 307 -5.51 6.76 3.22
C THR A 307 -4.11 6.18 3.03
N SER A 308 -3.21 6.92 2.39
CA SER A 308 -1.81 6.50 2.20
C SER A 308 -1.10 6.25 3.52
N PHE A 309 -1.20 7.19 4.47
CA PHE A 309 -0.69 7.02 5.83
C PHE A 309 -1.35 5.84 6.55
N GLY A 310 -2.65 5.69 6.41
CA GLY A 310 -3.42 4.60 7.01
C GLY A 310 -2.99 3.23 6.51
N ILE A 311 -2.70 3.06 5.22
CA ILE A 311 -2.18 1.82 4.64
C ILE A 311 -0.78 1.51 5.17
N LEU A 312 0.13 2.49 5.19
CA LEU A 312 1.48 2.30 5.73
C LEU A 312 1.46 1.93 7.23
N GLN A 313 0.51 2.50 8.00
CA GLN A 313 0.30 2.15 9.40
C GLN A 313 -0.32 0.76 9.57
N ALA A 314 -1.35 0.45 8.78
CA ALA A 314 -2.01 -0.85 8.75
C ALA A 314 -1.03 -1.99 8.44
N THR A 315 0.00 -1.74 7.64
CA THR A 315 1.03 -2.72 7.24
C THR A 315 2.29 -2.69 8.11
N ARG A 316 2.28 -1.85 9.17
CA ARG A 316 3.38 -1.66 10.13
C ARG A 316 4.67 -1.15 9.48
N VAL A 317 4.57 -0.47 8.33
CA VAL A 317 5.71 0.12 7.64
C VAL A 317 6.03 1.50 8.19
N ARG A 318 5.01 2.29 8.54
CA ARG A 318 5.17 3.62 9.13
C ARG A 318 3.99 3.95 10.04
N PHE A 319 4.27 4.43 11.24
CA PHE A 319 3.24 4.93 12.14
C PHE A 319 3.11 6.44 11.96
N SER A 320 1.89 6.93 11.80
CA SER A 320 1.58 8.37 11.63
C SER A 320 0.70 8.91 12.74
N LYS A 321 -0.09 8.05 13.40
CA LYS A 321 -1.00 8.40 14.48
C LYS A 321 -1.12 7.28 15.51
N THR A 322 -1.54 7.63 16.72
CA THR A 322 -1.84 6.65 17.77
C THR A 322 -2.91 5.66 17.29
N GLU A 323 -2.66 4.36 17.48
CA GLU A 323 -3.59 3.30 17.13
C GLU A 323 -4.48 2.94 18.33
N TYR A 324 -5.79 2.86 18.10
CA TYR A 324 -6.78 2.45 19.09
C TYR A 324 -7.24 1.03 18.78
N ILE A 325 -6.81 0.09 19.61
CA ILE A 325 -7.15 -1.33 19.48
C ILE A 325 -8.21 -1.68 20.51
N SER A 326 -9.35 -2.19 20.04
CA SER A 326 -10.45 -2.60 20.90
C SER A 326 -11.15 -3.82 20.30
N CYS A 327 -11.65 -4.69 21.17
CA CYS A 327 -12.46 -5.84 20.78
C CYS A 327 -13.76 -5.33 20.12
N PRO A 328 -14.29 -6.02 19.08
CA PRO A 328 -15.59 -5.68 18.47
C PRO A 328 -16.79 -5.74 19.44
N GLY A 329 -16.58 -6.13 20.69
CA GLY A 329 -17.63 -6.46 21.63
C GLY A 329 -18.15 -7.87 21.41
N CYS A 330 -18.65 -8.47 22.48
CA CYS A 330 -19.30 -9.77 22.45
C CYS A 330 -20.38 -9.85 23.54
N GLY A 331 -21.21 -10.91 23.52
CA GLY A 331 -22.23 -11.14 24.55
C GLY A 331 -21.68 -11.35 25.98
N ARG A 332 -20.35 -11.35 26.17
CA ARG A 332 -19.68 -11.42 27.48
C ARG A 332 -19.28 -10.05 28.03
N THR A 333 -19.49 -8.97 27.27
CA THR A 333 -19.00 -7.63 27.63
C THR A 333 -20.03 -6.93 28.51
N LEU A 334 -19.59 -6.43 29.68
CA LEU A 334 -20.46 -5.79 30.68
C LEU A 334 -20.55 -4.26 30.53
N PHE A 335 -19.83 -3.69 29.57
CA PHE A 335 -19.79 -2.26 29.28
C PHE A 335 -19.67 -2.03 27.78
N ASP A 336 -20.11 -0.85 27.35
CA ASP A 336 -20.08 -0.44 25.95
C ASP A 336 -18.65 -0.07 25.54
N LEU A 337 -17.99 -1.00 24.83
CA LEU A 337 -16.65 -0.80 24.31
C LEU A 337 -16.58 0.32 23.28
N GLN A 338 -17.65 0.58 22.53
CA GLN A 338 -17.66 1.63 21.50
C GLN A 338 -17.57 2.99 22.16
N THR A 339 -18.46 3.25 23.13
CA THR A 339 -18.46 4.50 23.90
C THR A 339 -17.15 4.67 24.67
N THR A 340 -16.65 3.62 25.31
CA THR A 340 -15.40 3.68 26.09
C THR A 340 -14.20 3.99 25.18
N THR A 341 -14.11 3.35 24.02
CA THR A 341 -13.01 3.57 23.06
C THR A 341 -13.07 5.00 22.49
N ALA A 342 -14.27 5.51 22.23
CA ALA A 342 -14.46 6.88 21.76
C ALA A 342 -13.98 7.91 22.79
N THR A 343 -14.31 7.73 24.08
CA THR A 343 -13.83 8.61 25.15
C THR A 343 -12.30 8.58 25.28
N VAL A 344 -11.67 7.41 25.19
CA VAL A 344 -10.20 7.32 25.22
C VAL A 344 -9.59 8.07 24.04
N ARG A 345 -10.12 7.89 22.83
CA ARG A 345 -9.65 8.56 21.61
C ARG A 345 -9.79 10.08 21.68
N GLU A 346 -10.89 10.59 22.22
CA GLU A 346 -11.09 12.02 22.42
C GLU A 346 -10.01 12.62 23.33
N GLN A 347 -9.66 11.92 24.41
CA GLN A 347 -8.67 12.40 25.37
C GLN A 347 -7.22 12.23 24.91
N THR A 348 -6.94 11.29 24.00
CA THR A 348 -5.56 10.90 23.64
C THR A 348 -5.21 11.07 22.16
N GLY A 349 -6.15 11.54 21.32
CA GLY A 349 -5.97 11.70 19.87
C GLY A 349 -4.86 12.66 19.45
N HIS A 350 -4.44 13.55 20.34
CA HIS A 350 -3.34 14.49 20.14
C HIS A 350 -1.95 13.84 20.29
N LEU A 351 -1.86 12.63 20.85
CA LEU A 351 -0.60 11.92 21.01
C LEU A 351 -0.12 11.39 19.66
N LYS A 352 1.17 11.61 19.37
CA LYS A 352 1.84 11.07 18.19
C LYS A 352 2.35 9.66 18.50
N GLY A 353 2.16 8.76 17.52
CA GLY A 353 2.57 7.35 17.59
C GLY A 353 4.04 7.12 17.25
#